data_AF-A0A7Y0BMU0-F1
#
_entry.id   AF-A0A7Y0BMU0-F1
#
_cell.length_a   1.000
_cell.length_b   1.000
_cell.length_c   1.000
_cell.angle_alpha   90.00
_cell.angle_beta   90.00
_cell.angle_gamma   90.00
#
_symmetry.space_group_name_H-M   'P 1'
#
loop_
_entity.id
_entity.type
_entity.pdbx_description
1 polymer ?
#
loop_
_entity_poly.entity_id
_entity_poly.type
_entity_poly.pdbx_seq_one_letter_code
_entity_poly.pdbx_strand_id
1 'polypeptide(L)'
;MPFDLSPAMIGVPAIAITVGWVVNTWLRVRHGYPLENSWGKPVYPKTSSAELERIALLSQENAQLRAELGSVKDRLGNVERIVTDSGYALTHQIEALRSEGRAQ
;
A
#
# COMPACT_ATOMS: atom_id res chain seq x y z
N MET A 1 -32.79 -11.96 -53.08
CA MET A 1 -33.06 -13.38 -52.79
C MET A 1 -33.67 -13.46 -51.40
N PRO A 2 -34.84 -14.09 -51.20
CA PRO A 2 -35.32 -14.38 -49.85
C PRO A 2 -34.46 -15.49 -49.26
N PHE A 3 -33.81 -15.24 -48.13
CA PHE A 3 -33.11 -16.28 -47.38
C PHE A 3 -34.14 -16.98 -46.51
N ASP A 4 -34.42 -18.26 -46.76
CA ASP A 4 -35.32 -19.04 -45.92
C ASP A 4 -34.63 -19.30 -44.58
N LEU A 5 -34.87 -18.42 -43.61
CA LEU A 5 -34.32 -18.46 -42.25
C LEU A 5 -34.91 -19.63 -41.45
N SER A 6 -34.59 -20.85 -41.86
CA SER A 6 -34.96 -22.04 -41.09
C SER A 6 -34.29 -21.99 -39.70
N PRO A 7 -34.95 -22.51 -38.65
CA PRO A 7 -34.39 -22.54 -37.30
C PRO A 7 -33.00 -23.18 -37.23
N ALA A 8 -32.71 -24.15 -38.11
CA ALA A 8 -31.41 -24.79 -38.21
C ALA A 8 -30.31 -23.85 -38.73
N MET A 9 -30.61 -22.99 -39.72
CA MET A 9 -29.63 -22.05 -40.26
C MET A 9 -29.22 -20.97 -39.26
N ILE A 10 -30.07 -20.62 -38.29
CA ILE A 10 -29.74 -19.65 -37.24
C ILE A 10 -29.15 -20.34 -36.01
N GLY A 11 -29.74 -21.48 -35.60
CA GLY A 11 -29.36 -22.15 -34.35
C GLY A 11 -27.94 -22.69 -34.36
N VAL A 12 -27.51 -23.32 -35.45
CA VAL A 12 -26.17 -23.91 -35.56
C VAL A 12 -25.05 -22.86 -35.44
N PRO A 13 -25.06 -21.75 -36.21
CA PRO A 13 -24.01 -20.73 -36.07
C PRO A 13 -24.07 -20.00 -34.72
N ALA A 14 -25.27 -19.75 -34.16
CA ALA A 14 -25.39 -19.12 -32.84
C ALA A 14 -24.72 -19.94 -31.73
N ILE A 15 -24.91 -21.27 -31.75
CA ILE A 15 -24.27 -22.18 -30.80
C ILE A 15 -22.75 -22.20 -31.03
N ALA A 16 -22.30 -22.29 -32.28
CA ALA A 16 -20.87 -22.31 -32.60
C ALA A 16 -20.14 -21.04 -32.13
N ILE A 17 -20.76 -19.86 -32.31
CA ILE A 17 -20.20 -18.58 -31.83
C ILE A 17 -20.13 -18.55 -30.30
N THR A 18 -21.18 -19.01 -29.62
CA THR A 18 -21.24 -19.02 -28.15
C THR A 18 -20.18 -19.95 -27.57
N VAL A 19 -20.07 -21.17 -28.10
CA VAL A 19 -19.04 -22.15 -27.69
C VAL A 19 -17.64 -21.60 -27.99
N GLY A 20 -17.42 -21.00 -29.16
CA GLY A 20 -16.16 -20.36 -29.51
C GLY A 20 -15.74 -19.27 -28.52
N TRP A 21 -16.68 -18.42 -28.10
CA TRP A 21 -16.41 -17.36 -27.12
C TRP A 21 -16.10 -17.91 -25.72
N VAL A 22 -16.81 -18.94 -25.28
CA VAL A 22 -16.56 -19.62 -23.99
C VAL A 22 -15.18 -20.28 -24.00
N VAL A 23 -14.84 -21.00 -25.06
CA VAL A 23 -13.52 -21.65 -25.21
C VAL A 23 -12.41 -20.62 -25.25
N ASN A 24 -12.57 -19.53 -26.00
CA ASN A 24 -11.58 -18.44 -26.06
C ASN A 24 -11.39 -17.77 -24.70
N THR A 25 -12.47 -17.56 -23.94
CA THR A 25 -12.39 -16.98 -22.60
C THR A 25 -11.76 -17.95 -21.61
N TRP A 26 -12.12 -19.24 -21.67
CA TRP A 26 -11.50 -20.29 -20.86
C TRP A 26 -9.99 -20.40 -21.12
N LEU A 27 -9.57 -20.32 -22.39
CA LEU A 27 -8.17 -20.39 -22.77
C LEU A 27 -7.39 -19.16 -22.23
N ARG A 28 -7.96 -17.96 -22.33
CA ARG A 28 -7.37 -16.74 -21.76
C ARG A 28 -7.23 -16.81 -20.25
N VAL A 29 -8.25 -17.30 -19.54
CA VAL A 29 -8.21 -17.52 -18.09
C VAL A 29 -7.11 -18.52 -17.72
N ARG A 30 -7.03 -19.66 -18.41
CA ARG A 30 -6.07 -20.73 -18.10
C ARG A 30 -4.62 -20.29 -18.35
N HIS A 31 -4.37 -19.45 -19.35
CA HIS A 31 -3.03 -18.95 -19.68
C HIS A 31 -2.67 -17.63 -19.00
N GLY A 32 -3.52 -17.14 -18.07
CA GLY A 32 -3.21 -15.96 -17.27
C GLY A 32 -3.23 -14.64 -18.04
N TYR A 33 -3.90 -14.58 -19.19
CA TYR A 33 -4.13 -13.30 -19.86
C TYR A 33 -5.09 -12.45 -19.03
N PRO A 34 -4.81 -11.15 -18.85
CA PRO A 34 -5.69 -10.30 -18.06
C PRO A 34 -7.08 -10.28 -18.69
N LEU A 35 -8.10 -10.58 -17.89
CA LEU A 35 -9.48 -10.39 -18.30
C LEU A 35 -9.72 -8.88 -18.30
N GLU A 36 -9.80 -8.27 -19.48
CA GLU A 36 -10.22 -6.89 -19.59
C GLU A 36 -11.66 -6.77 -19.09
N ASN A 37 -11.91 -5.87 -18.14
CA ASN A 37 -13.27 -5.40 -17.92
C ASN A 37 -13.75 -4.63 -19.17
N SER A 38 -15.05 -4.34 -19.26
CA SER A 38 -15.65 -3.58 -20.38
C SER A 38 -15.10 -2.15 -20.60
N TRP A 39 -14.00 -1.79 -19.94
CA TRP A 39 -13.28 -0.51 -19.99
C TRP A 39 -11.75 -0.68 -20.12
N GLY A 40 -11.27 -1.84 -20.59
CA GLY A 40 -9.87 -2.03 -20.98
C GLY A 40 -8.87 -2.04 -19.82
N LYS A 41 -9.33 -2.25 -18.57
CA LYS A 41 -8.44 -2.36 -17.41
C LYS A 41 -8.21 -3.85 -17.11
N PRO A 42 -6.94 -4.30 -17.01
CA PRO A 42 -6.63 -5.70 -16.72
C PRO A 42 -7.15 -6.06 -15.33
N VAL A 43 -8.20 -6.89 -15.25
CA VAL A 43 -8.64 -7.50 -13.99
C VAL A 43 -7.78 -8.73 -13.78
N TYR A 44 -6.70 -8.57 -13.01
CA TYR A 44 -5.99 -9.70 -12.44
C TYR A 44 -6.92 -10.33 -11.40
N PRO A 45 -7.26 -11.64 -11.50
CA PRO A 45 -8.02 -12.31 -10.46
C PRO A 45 -7.22 -12.24 -9.16
N LYS A 46 -7.76 -11.52 -8.17
CA LYS A 46 -7.15 -11.23 -6.86
C LYS A 46 -7.10 -12.46 -5.95
N THR A 47 -6.51 -13.55 -6.43
CA THR A 47 -6.37 -14.79 -5.68
C THR A 47 -4.96 -15.34 -5.84
N SER A 48 -3.95 -14.54 -5.53
CA SER A 48 -2.63 -15.09 -5.18
C SER A 48 -2.46 -14.93 -3.68
N SER A 49 -2.43 -16.04 -2.94
CA SER A 49 -2.09 -16.08 -1.52
C SER A 49 -0.79 -15.34 -1.21
N ALA A 50 0.13 -15.30 -2.17
CA ALA A 50 1.39 -14.58 -2.13
C ALA A 50 1.24 -13.06 -1.98
N GLU A 51 0.23 -12.44 -2.59
CA GLU A 51 0.02 -10.99 -2.48
C GLU A 51 -0.56 -10.61 -1.10
N LEU A 52 -1.43 -11.44 -0.53
CA LEU A 52 -1.91 -11.29 0.85
C LEU A 52 -0.78 -11.48 1.87
N GLU A 53 0.08 -12.47 1.67
CA GLU A 53 1.26 -12.69 2.50
C GLU A 53 2.23 -11.49 2.42
N ARG A 54 2.46 -10.95 1.22
CA ARG A 54 3.27 -9.74 1.04
C ARG A 54 2.65 -8.51 1.71
N ILE A 55 1.33 -8.34 1.64
CA ILE A 55 0.62 -7.26 2.34
C ILE A 55 0.77 -7.40 3.85
N ALA A 56 0.69 -8.63 4.39
CA ALA A 56 0.89 -8.89 5.81
C ALA A 56 2.33 -8.59 6.26
N LEU A 57 3.34 -9.00 5.47
CA LEU A 57 4.75 -8.68 5.72
C LEU A 57 5.01 -7.17 5.69
N LEU A 58 4.50 -6.47 4.66
CA LEU A 58 4.60 -5.00 4.57
C LEU A 58 3.87 -4.29 5.72
N SER A 59 2.77 -4.84 6.21
CA SER A 59 2.06 -4.30 7.38
C SER A 59 2.88 -4.45 8.66
N GLN A 60 3.58 -5.57 8.84
CA GLN A 60 4.52 -5.75 9.95
C GLN A 60 5.71 -4.79 9.86
N GLU A 61 6.33 -4.63 8.69
CA GLU A 61 7.43 -3.67 8.49
C GLU A 61 6.98 -2.24 8.83
N ASN A 62 5.78 -1.84 8.40
CA ASN A 62 5.22 -0.54 8.74
C ASN A 62 4.97 -0.37 10.25
N ALA A 63 4.55 -1.42 10.96
CA ALA A 63 4.38 -1.38 12.40
C ALA A 63 5.73 -1.22 13.13
N GLN A 64 6.76 -1.93 12.68
CA GLN A 64 8.12 -1.81 13.20
C GLN A 64 8.69 -0.41 12.96
N LEU A 65 8.59 0.12 11.74
CA LEU A 65 9.09 1.47 11.41
C LEU A 65 8.40 2.54 12.25
N ARG A 66 7.10 2.39 12.54
CA ARG A 66 6.38 3.31 13.43
C ARG A 66 6.86 3.23 14.87
N ALA A 67 7.20 2.04 15.36
CA ALA A 67 7.78 1.87 16.69
C ALA A 67 9.19 2.48 16.77
N GLU A 68 10.04 2.26 15.76
CA GLU A 68 11.37 2.86 15.67
C GLU A 68 11.28 4.39 15.62
N LEU A 69 10.40 4.95 14.79
CA LEU A 69 10.12 6.40 14.75
C LEU A 69 9.62 6.94 16.09
N GLY A 70 8.78 6.20 16.81
CA GLY A 70 8.35 6.55 18.17
C GLY A 70 9.54 6.68 19.12
N SER A 71 10.44 5.68 19.13
CA SER A 71 11.62 5.69 19.99
C SER A 71 12.57 6.86 19.70
N VAL A 72 12.73 7.23 18.42
CA VAL A 72 13.54 8.37 18.00
C VAL A 72 12.88 9.67 18.46
N LYS A 73 11.56 9.80 18.32
CA LYS A 73 10.81 10.96 18.81
C LYS A 73 10.96 11.16 20.32
N ASP A 74 10.87 10.09 21.11
CA ASP A 74 11.04 10.16 22.57
C ASP A 74 12.44 10.64 22.96
N ARG A 75 13.47 10.14 22.25
CA ARG A 75 14.85 10.60 22.45
C ARG A 75 15.04 12.06 22.06
N LEU A 76 14.44 12.50 20.95
CA LEU A 76 14.48 13.91 20.54
C LEU A 76 13.82 14.81 21.60
N GLY A 77 12.67 14.42 22.15
CA GLY A 77 12.05 15.16 23.26
C GLY A 77 12.91 15.21 24.52
N ASN A 78 13.67 14.15 24.81
CA ASN A 78 14.63 14.16 25.91
C ASN A 78 15.80 15.12 25.64
N VAL A 79 16.33 15.15 24.41
CA VAL A 79 17.37 16.09 24.01
C VAL A 79 16.87 17.53 24.09
N GLU A 80 15.68 17.81 23.59
CA GLU A 80 15.04 19.13 23.67
C GLU A 80 14.94 19.62 25.12
N ARG A 81 14.50 18.75 26.03
CA ARG A 81 14.44 19.07 27.46
C ARG A 81 15.81 19.36 28.06
N ILE A 82 16.81 18.52 27.78
CA ILE A 82 18.18 18.74 28.26
C ILE A 82 18.71 20.09 27.80
N VAL A 83 18.61 20.39 26.50
CA VAL A 83 19.12 21.63 25.92
C VAL A 83 18.39 22.85 26.50
N THR A 84 17.08 22.76 26.68
CA THR A 84 16.28 23.87 27.23
C THR A 84 16.58 24.09 28.72
N ASP A 85 16.49 23.05 29.55
CA ASP A 85 16.65 23.17 31.01
C ASP A 85 18.10 23.51 31.39
N SER A 86 19.10 22.94 30.69
CA SER A 86 20.52 23.23 30.95
C SER A 86 20.92 24.67 30.59
N GLY A 87 20.33 25.26 29.54
CA GLY A 87 20.60 26.64 29.15
C GLY A 87 20.19 27.65 30.23
N TYR A 88 19.00 27.48 30.81
CA TYR A 88 18.52 28.33 31.91
C TYR A 88 19.32 28.09 33.20
N ALA A 89 19.57 26.82 33.55
CA ALA A 89 20.31 26.47 34.76
C ALA A 89 21.75 26.99 34.75
N LEU A 90 22.45 26.93 33.60
CA LEU A 90 23.81 27.45 33.47
C LEU A 90 23.85 28.97 33.62
N THR A 91 22.90 29.67 32.98
CA THR A 91 22.81 31.15 33.07
C THR A 91 22.61 31.61 34.52
N HIS A 92 21.73 30.93 35.27
CA HIS A 92 21.53 31.22 36.68
C HIS A 92 22.78 30.95 37.53
N GLN A 93 23.48 29.83 37.28
CA GLN A 93 24.73 29.52 37.98
C GLN A 93 25.83 30.54 37.71
N ILE A 94 25.93 31.04 36.47
CA ILE A 94 26.89 32.09 36.10
C ILE A 94 26.59 33.39 36.86
N GLU A 95 25.33 33.83 36.91
CA GLU A 95 24.99 35.07 37.62
C GLU A 95 25.19 34.95 39.13
N ALA A 96 24.92 33.78 39.73
CA ALA A 96 25.19 33.52 41.13
C ALA A 96 26.70 33.65 41.46
N LEU A 97 27.58 33.00 40.69
CA LEU A 97 29.03 33.14 40.84
C LEU A 97 29.50 34.59 40.64
N ARG A 98 28.88 35.30 39.70
CA ARG A 98 29.18 36.70 39.43
C ARG A 98 28.77 37.62 40.59
N SER A 99 27.66 37.33 41.26
CA SER A 99 27.24 38.07 42.46
C SER A 99 28.14 37.81 43.66
N GLU A 100 28.58 36.57 43.88
CA GLU A 100 29.51 36.22 44.97
C GLU A 100 30.88 36.86 44.78
N GLY A 101 31.40 36.86 43.54
CA GLY A 101 32.68 37.50 43.23
C GLY A 101 32.68 39.03 43.32
N ARG A 102 31.51 39.68 43.38
CA ARG A 102 31.36 41.12 43.61
C ARG A 102 31.11 41.48 45.08
N ALA A 103 30.80 40.49 45.92
CA ALA A 103 30.51 40.67 47.35
C ALA A 103 31.77 40.49 48.24
N GLN A 104 32.92 40.20 47.63
CA GLN A 104 34.27 40.20 48.24
C GLN A 104 35.07 41.39 47.70
#